data_AF-A0A9E8HKM3-F1
#
_entry.id   AF-A0A9E8HKM3-F1
#
_cell.length_a   1.000
_cell.length_b   1.000
_cell.length_c   1.000
_cell.angle_alpha   90.00
_cell.angle_beta   90.00
_cell.angle_gamma   90.00
#
_symmetry.space_group_name_H-M   'P 1'
#
loop_
_entity.id
_entity.type
_entity.pdbx_description
1 polymer ?
#
loop_
_entity_poly.entity_id
_entity_poly.type
_entity_poly.pdbx_seq_one_letter_code
_entity_poly.pdbx_strand_id
1 'polypeptide(L)'
;MDEYPLVPFLFGPNGENLFDSSSIGQWLDTQAPLPAQRPKLIPTHNPVQQFLTHLIDEFADEFVLYLVHHNRWALSAKDNNAGDRLASELKSLLGPLRPYYSGWFSRRQVKRMPYLFSVAEEGCSIPGLKSERQPPSRIGFPATHDFLNECYIELLEQLNSIFEQRATLISPDFTLADASIYGQFAMNLADPSARSIIQTRAPALLAWLEQLNRHHFPNATSMRSDDVKGSDAKSSHPQNDMSHLKPLLKTICETYVPLMHQNFQAWEQYRKQGETTFNEKAFWKNQALFDGAVRGVKYRAVVKTFQVKSWIVLRSQWESLSNSAKNELKNYLPVNHGLDRDY
;
A
#
# COMPACT_ATOMS: atom_id res chain seq x y z
N MET A 1 9.66 21.76 -0.50
CA MET A 1 8.78 21.02 -1.41
C MET A 1 9.24 19.58 -1.38
N ASP A 2 8.53 18.76 -0.61
CA ASP A 2 8.76 17.32 -0.55
C ASP A 2 8.26 16.74 -1.87
N GLU A 3 9.19 16.42 -2.79
CA GLU A 3 8.99 15.80 -4.12
C GLU A 3 7.90 16.44 -5.04
N TYR A 4 8.35 17.12 -6.12
CA TYR A 4 7.54 17.77 -7.17
C TYR A 4 6.36 16.89 -7.70
N PRO A 5 5.27 17.51 -8.18
CA PRO A 5 3.90 17.07 -7.89
C PRO A 5 3.67 15.61 -8.24
N LEU A 6 3.33 14.86 -7.20
CA LEU A 6 2.93 13.47 -7.28
C LEU A 6 1.57 13.42 -7.98
N VAL A 7 1.49 12.67 -9.08
CA VAL A 7 0.20 12.19 -9.56
C VAL A 7 -0.30 11.12 -8.58
N PRO A 8 -1.62 11.02 -8.33
CA PRO A 8 -2.69 11.86 -8.89
C PRO A 8 -2.81 13.24 -8.22
N PHE A 9 -3.35 14.21 -8.98
CA PHE A 9 -3.77 15.52 -8.49
C PHE A 9 -5.19 15.85 -8.98
N LEU A 10 -5.93 16.64 -8.21
CA LEU A 10 -7.28 17.11 -8.54
C LEU A 10 -7.40 18.60 -8.23
N PHE A 11 -7.86 19.38 -9.21
CA PHE A 11 -8.26 20.76 -9.02
C PHE A 11 -9.78 20.85 -8.92
N GLY A 12 -10.27 21.35 -7.79
CA GLY A 12 -11.71 21.51 -7.53
C GLY A 12 -12.28 22.80 -8.11
N PRO A 13 -13.61 22.91 -8.19
CA PRO A 13 -14.29 24.06 -8.79
C PRO A 13 -14.14 25.36 -7.99
N ASN A 14 -13.75 25.30 -6.71
CA ASN A 14 -13.61 26.47 -5.83
C ASN A 14 -12.15 26.78 -5.49
N GLY A 15 -11.19 26.28 -6.28
CA GLY A 15 -9.77 26.50 -6.05
C GLY A 15 -9.11 25.47 -5.13
N GLU A 16 -9.77 24.36 -4.83
CA GLU A 16 -9.15 23.23 -4.15
C GLU A 16 -7.99 22.68 -4.98
N ASN A 17 -6.88 22.37 -4.32
CA ASN A 17 -5.67 21.82 -4.94
C ASN A 17 -5.22 20.61 -4.13
N LEU A 18 -5.70 19.43 -4.56
CA LEU A 18 -5.50 18.17 -3.86
C LEU A 18 -4.46 17.34 -4.59
N PHE A 19 -3.54 16.81 -3.81
CA PHE A 19 -2.58 15.79 -4.23
C PHE A 19 -2.86 14.54 -3.40
N ASP A 20 -2.36 13.40 -3.88
CA ASP A 20 -2.53 12.08 -3.24
C ASP A 20 -3.93 11.45 -3.40
N SER A 21 -3.95 10.13 -3.62
CA SER A 21 -5.17 9.36 -3.90
C SER A 21 -6.15 9.34 -2.74
N SER A 22 -5.68 9.22 -1.50
CA SER A 22 -6.54 9.11 -0.31
C SER A 22 -7.22 10.44 -0.03
N SER A 23 -6.48 11.54 -0.16
CA SER A 23 -7.03 12.91 -0.03
C SER A 23 -8.07 13.21 -1.12
N ILE A 24 -7.81 12.82 -2.37
CA ILE A 24 -8.74 12.98 -3.49
C ILE A 24 -10.00 12.14 -3.26
N GLY A 25 -9.85 10.87 -2.87
CA GLY A 25 -10.96 9.96 -2.59
C GLY A 25 -11.88 10.49 -1.50
N GLN A 26 -11.32 10.94 -0.38
CA GLN A 26 -12.10 11.53 0.71
C GLN A 26 -12.82 12.82 0.29
N TRP A 27 -12.15 13.69 -0.47
CA TRP A 27 -12.76 14.92 -0.94
C TRP A 27 -13.92 14.64 -1.89
N LEU A 28 -13.75 13.73 -2.86
CA LEU A 28 -14.83 13.30 -3.75
C LEU A 28 -15.98 12.67 -2.97
N ASP A 29 -15.68 11.85 -1.96
CA ASP A 29 -16.69 11.24 -1.10
C ASP A 29 -17.50 12.26 -0.26
N THR A 30 -16.92 13.43 -0.03
CA THR A 30 -17.55 14.50 0.73
C THR A 30 -18.28 15.50 -0.17
N GLN A 31 -17.69 15.87 -1.30
CA GLN A 31 -18.13 16.99 -2.14
C GLN A 31 -18.96 16.57 -3.36
N ALA A 32 -18.88 15.31 -3.80
CA ALA A 32 -19.63 14.88 -4.98
C ALA A 32 -21.15 15.01 -4.73
N PRO A 33 -21.94 15.46 -5.72
CA PRO A 33 -23.39 15.63 -5.62
C PRO A 33 -24.13 14.29 -5.65
N LEU A 34 -23.82 13.44 -4.68
CA LEU A 34 -24.34 12.09 -4.54
C LEU A 34 -25.39 12.04 -3.41
N PRO A 35 -26.33 11.07 -3.42
CA PRO A 35 -27.33 10.94 -2.37
C PRO A 35 -26.70 10.86 -0.97
N ALA A 36 -27.29 11.55 0.02
CA ALA A 36 -26.77 11.57 1.38
C ALA A 36 -26.75 10.18 2.05
N GLN A 37 -27.73 9.33 1.73
CA GLN A 37 -27.88 7.97 2.24
C GLN A 37 -27.15 6.96 1.35
N ARG A 38 -25.85 7.13 1.20
CA ARG A 38 -24.99 6.19 0.47
C ARG A 38 -23.87 5.70 1.38
N PRO A 39 -23.27 4.53 1.07
CA PRO A 39 -22.05 4.12 1.72
C PRO A 39 -20.97 5.20 1.58
N LYS A 40 -20.25 5.45 2.66
CA LYS A 40 -19.12 6.36 2.71
C LYS A 40 -17.84 5.58 2.51
N LEU A 41 -16.91 6.16 1.75
CA LEU A 41 -15.59 5.58 1.52
C LEU A 41 -14.83 5.42 2.85
N ILE A 42 -15.06 6.35 3.78
CA ILE A 42 -14.58 6.28 5.16
C ILE A 42 -15.81 6.12 6.08
N PRO A 43 -15.93 5.02 6.84
CA PRO A 43 -17.12 4.74 7.65
C PRO A 43 -17.13 5.55 8.97
N THR A 44 -17.34 6.88 8.87
CA THR A 44 -17.27 7.83 10.01
C THR A 44 -18.27 7.60 11.14
N HIS A 45 -19.29 6.76 10.92
CA HIS A 45 -20.28 6.41 11.94
C HIS A 45 -19.79 5.31 12.89
N ASN A 46 -18.73 4.59 12.53
CA ASN A 46 -18.12 3.54 13.34
C ASN A 46 -16.61 3.86 13.54
N PRO A 47 -16.21 4.36 14.73
CA PRO A 47 -14.81 4.73 15.00
C PRO A 47 -13.80 3.58 14.84
N VAL A 48 -14.20 2.34 15.10
CA VAL A 48 -13.35 1.16 14.96
C VAL A 48 -13.08 0.87 13.49
N GLN A 49 -14.15 0.83 12.68
CA GLN A 49 -14.00 0.64 11.23
C GLN A 49 -13.24 1.81 10.59
N GLN A 50 -13.54 3.05 10.98
CA GLN A 50 -12.83 4.24 10.51
C GLN A 50 -11.33 4.15 10.77
N PHE A 51 -10.93 3.78 12.00
CA PHE A 51 -9.52 3.63 12.33
C PHE A 51 -8.85 2.51 11.52
N LEU A 52 -9.51 1.35 11.39
CA LEU A 52 -8.98 0.24 10.58
C LEU A 52 -8.88 0.61 9.10
N THR A 53 -9.81 1.41 8.58
CA THR A 53 -9.75 1.92 7.21
C THR A 53 -8.48 2.73 6.98
N HIS A 54 -8.18 3.68 7.86
CA HIS A 54 -6.95 4.47 7.78
C HIS A 54 -5.68 3.64 8.02
N LEU A 55 -5.71 2.68 8.95
CA LEU A 55 -4.56 1.82 9.21
C LEU A 55 -4.20 0.95 7.98
N ILE A 56 -5.19 0.38 7.29
CA ILE A 56 -4.97 -0.44 6.10
C ILE A 56 -4.55 0.44 4.90
N ASP A 57 -5.14 1.63 4.76
CA ASP A 57 -4.77 2.62 3.74
C ASP A 57 -3.27 2.99 3.85
N GLU A 58 -2.84 3.42 5.03
CA GLU A 58 -1.43 3.77 5.29
C GLU A 58 -0.48 2.58 5.14
N PHE A 59 -0.91 1.38 5.57
CA PHE A 59 -0.15 0.15 5.33
C PHE A 59 0.05 -0.10 3.83
N ALA A 60 -1.01 0.09 3.04
CA ALA A 60 -0.96 -0.11 1.59
C ALA A 60 0.03 0.87 0.94
N ASP A 61 -0.07 2.15 1.27
CA ASP A 61 0.73 3.20 0.65
C ASP A 61 2.20 3.18 1.08
N GLU A 62 2.49 2.79 2.32
CA GLU A 62 3.84 2.90 2.86
C GLU A 62 4.63 1.59 2.91
N PHE A 63 3.95 0.44 2.94
CA PHE A 63 4.60 -0.88 2.98
C PHE A 63 4.24 -1.76 1.79
N VAL A 64 2.95 -1.92 1.46
CA VAL A 64 2.56 -2.76 0.30
C VAL A 64 3.14 -2.21 -0.99
N LEU A 65 3.23 -0.88 -1.13
CA LEU A 65 3.92 -0.19 -2.22
C LEU A 65 5.31 -0.77 -2.48
N TYR A 66 6.11 -1.06 -1.44
CA TYR A 66 7.43 -1.67 -1.61
C TYR A 66 7.33 -3.07 -2.21
N LEU A 67 6.37 -3.87 -1.76
CA LEU A 67 6.16 -5.25 -2.22
C LEU A 67 5.76 -5.29 -3.71
N VAL A 68 4.81 -4.45 -4.11
CA VAL A 68 4.28 -4.43 -5.49
C VAL A 68 5.29 -3.80 -6.47
N HIS A 69 6.08 -2.82 -6.04
CA HIS A 69 7.18 -2.27 -6.83
C HIS A 69 8.34 -3.27 -6.95
N HIS A 70 8.70 -3.97 -5.87
CA HIS A 70 9.69 -5.04 -5.91
C HIS A 70 9.28 -6.14 -6.91
N ASN A 71 8.03 -6.59 -6.86
CA ASN A 71 7.51 -7.57 -7.80
C ASN A 71 7.59 -7.11 -9.25
N ARG A 72 7.24 -5.86 -9.53
CA ARG A 72 7.29 -5.28 -10.89
C ARG A 72 8.70 -5.12 -11.42
N TRP A 73 9.60 -4.53 -10.63
CA TRP A 73 10.90 -4.06 -11.13
C TRP A 73 12.04 -5.04 -10.87
N ALA A 74 11.89 -5.98 -9.93
CA ALA A 74 12.87 -7.02 -9.65
C ALA A 74 12.41 -8.41 -10.12
N LEU A 75 11.27 -8.91 -9.63
CA LEU A 75 10.83 -10.29 -9.94
C LEU A 75 10.31 -10.43 -11.38
N SER A 76 9.57 -9.44 -11.86
CA SER A 76 9.02 -9.38 -13.22
C SER A 76 9.91 -8.59 -14.18
N ALA A 77 11.20 -8.43 -13.87
CA ALA A 77 12.07 -7.54 -14.63
C ALA A 77 12.24 -7.95 -16.11
N LYS A 78 12.04 -9.23 -16.44
CA LYS A 78 12.15 -9.77 -17.80
C LYS A 78 10.96 -9.45 -18.71
N ASP A 79 9.76 -9.33 -18.15
CA ASP A 79 8.50 -9.20 -18.90
C ASP A 79 7.69 -7.95 -18.53
N ASN A 80 8.14 -7.17 -17.55
CA ASN A 80 7.62 -5.84 -17.26
C ASN A 80 7.84 -4.89 -18.44
N ASN A 81 6.74 -4.30 -18.89
CA ASN A 81 6.64 -3.36 -20.02
C ASN A 81 6.09 -1.97 -19.62
N ALA A 82 6.13 -1.61 -18.33
CA ALA A 82 5.55 -0.36 -17.83
C ALA A 82 6.13 0.90 -18.54
N GLY A 83 7.43 0.89 -18.85
CA GLY A 83 8.06 1.97 -19.63
C GLY A 83 7.51 2.08 -21.06
N ASP A 84 7.25 0.95 -21.71
CA ASP A 84 6.69 0.92 -23.07
C ASP A 84 5.23 1.39 -23.09
N ARG A 85 4.45 1.00 -22.08
CA ARG A 85 3.07 1.46 -21.89
C ARG A 85 3.01 2.97 -21.70
N LEU A 86 3.80 3.51 -20.77
CA LEU A 86 3.86 4.96 -20.53
C LEU A 86 4.34 5.74 -21.76
N ALA A 87 5.39 5.25 -22.45
CA ALA A 87 5.85 5.85 -23.69
C ALA A 87 4.80 5.81 -24.81
N SER A 88 3.88 4.85 -24.77
CA SER A 88 2.79 4.71 -25.74
C SER A 88 1.61 5.63 -25.44
N GLU A 89 1.30 5.86 -24.16
CA GLU A 89 0.31 6.86 -23.74
C GLU A 89 0.75 8.28 -24.14
N LEU A 90 2.05 8.57 -24.00
CA LEU A 90 2.65 9.85 -24.39
C LEU A 90 3.05 9.92 -25.87
N LYS A 91 2.48 9.09 -26.75
CA LYS A 91 2.89 8.99 -28.16
C LYS A 91 2.86 10.33 -28.91
N SER A 92 1.87 11.18 -28.62
CA SER A 92 1.70 12.49 -29.26
C SER A 92 2.78 13.49 -28.83
N LEU A 93 3.29 13.36 -27.60
CA LEU A 93 4.34 14.21 -27.05
C LEU A 93 5.74 13.74 -27.46
N LEU A 94 5.96 12.42 -27.45
CA LEU A 94 7.31 11.83 -27.58
C LEU A 94 7.71 11.49 -29.02
N GLY A 95 6.75 11.19 -29.90
CA GLY A 95 7.00 10.85 -31.31
C GLY A 95 8.10 9.77 -31.49
N PRO A 96 9.21 10.06 -32.20
CA PRO A 96 10.29 9.09 -32.42
C PRO A 96 11.14 8.80 -31.17
N LEU A 97 11.03 9.60 -30.10
CA LEU A 97 11.81 9.44 -28.86
C LEU A 97 11.23 8.37 -27.91
N ARG A 98 10.13 7.71 -28.28
CA ARG A 98 9.44 6.71 -27.43
C ARG A 98 10.34 5.59 -26.90
N PRO A 99 11.18 4.91 -27.72
CA PRO A 99 12.03 3.84 -27.22
C PRO A 99 13.07 4.35 -26.21
N TYR A 100 13.61 5.54 -26.44
CA TYR A 100 14.55 6.17 -25.52
C TYR A 100 13.88 6.52 -24.19
N TYR A 101 12.67 7.11 -24.24
CA TYR A 101 11.90 7.42 -23.04
C TYR A 101 11.52 6.18 -22.24
N SER A 102 11.08 5.11 -22.91
CA SER A 102 10.78 3.82 -22.26
C SER A 102 11.99 3.26 -21.50
N GLY A 103 13.16 3.22 -22.15
CA GLY A 103 14.40 2.77 -21.52
C GLY A 103 14.83 3.65 -20.35
N TRP A 104 14.81 4.97 -20.52
CA TRP A 104 15.11 5.94 -19.47
C TRP A 104 14.19 5.80 -18.26
N PHE A 105 12.88 5.69 -18.49
CA PHE A 105 11.88 5.56 -17.43
C PHE A 105 12.12 4.27 -16.64
N SER A 106 12.27 3.15 -17.34
CA SER A 106 12.50 1.85 -16.71
C SER A 106 13.80 1.85 -15.88
N ARG A 107 14.89 2.39 -16.43
CA ARG A 107 16.16 2.56 -15.72
C ARG A 107 16.01 3.45 -14.48
N ARG A 108 15.26 4.55 -14.58
CA ARG A 108 15.00 5.45 -13.45
C ARG A 108 14.25 4.72 -12.33
N GLN A 109 13.23 3.93 -12.66
CA GLN A 109 12.46 3.18 -11.67
C GLN A 109 13.30 2.11 -10.98
N VAL A 110 14.06 1.32 -11.76
CA VAL A 110 14.99 0.30 -11.22
C VAL A 110 16.03 0.93 -10.30
N LYS A 111 16.64 2.06 -10.71
CA LYS A 111 17.62 2.78 -9.88
C LYS A 111 17.06 3.24 -8.53
N ARG A 112 15.75 3.54 -8.45
CA ARG A 112 15.07 3.97 -7.21
C ARG A 112 14.67 2.81 -6.31
N MET A 113 14.85 1.55 -6.70
CA MET A 113 14.44 0.40 -5.88
C MET A 113 15.02 0.39 -4.46
N PRO A 114 16.30 0.75 -4.23
CA PRO A 114 16.83 0.79 -2.86
C PRO A 114 16.22 1.93 -2.02
N TYR A 115 15.62 2.96 -2.64
CA TYR A 115 14.85 3.99 -1.94
C TYR A 115 13.48 3.46 -1.49
N LEU A 116 12.94 2.51 -2.25
CA LEU A 116 11.69 1.80 -1.99
C LEU A 116 11.94 0.45 -1.31
N PHE A 117 12.94 0.40 -0.44
CA PHE A 117 13.24 -0.76 0.40
C PHE A 117 13.67 -2.03 -0.35
N SER A 118 13.76 -2.03 -1.68
CA SER A 118 14.14 -3.20 -2.49
C SER A 118 15.62 -3.15 -2.84
N VAL A 119 16.43 -3.92 -2.12
CA VAL A 119 17.88 -4.01 -2.26
C VAL A 119 18.28 -5.44 -2.60
N ALA A 120 18.95 -5.62 -3.73
CA ALA A 120 19.45 -6.92 -4.15
C ALA A 120 20.71 -7.32 -3.35
N GLU A 121 20.95 -8.62 -3.24
CA GLU A 121 22.24 -9.13 -2.76
C GLU A 121 23.37 -8.70 -3.69
N GLU A 122 24.57 -8.50 -3.14
CA GLU A 122 25.75 -8.16 -3.93
C GLU A 122 26.07 -9.29 -4.93
N GLY A 123 26.29 -8.93 -6.19
CA GLY A 123 26.53 -9.88 -7.26
C GLY A 123 25.27 -10.53 -7.86
N CYS A 124 24.08 -10.24 -7.33
CA CYS A 124 22.82 -10.68 -7.93
C CYS A 124 22.72 -10.19 -9.39
N SER A 125 22.37 -11.09 -10.30
CA SER A 125 22.20 -10.79 -11.72
C SER A 125 21.16 -11.70 -12.34
N ILE A 126 20.27 -11.10 -13.13
CA ILE A 126 19.23 -11.82 -13.87
C ILE A 126 19.76 -12.11 -15.28
N PRO A 127 19.92 -13.39 -15.68
CA PRO A 127 20.39 -13.74 -17.02
C PRO A 127 19.51 -13.18 -18.13
N GLY A 128 20.15 -12.58 -19.15
CA GLY A 128 19.48 -12.00 -20.31
C GLY A 128 18.88 -10.61 -20.08
N LEU A 129 18.95 -10.06 -18.88
CA LEU A 129 18.44 -8.72 -18.57
C LEU A 129 19.53 -7.66 -18.77
N LYS A 130 19.18 -6.53 -19.38
CA LYS A 130 20.11 -5.40 -19.60
C LYS A 130 20.67 -4.89 -18.28
N SER A 131 21.93 -4.48 -18.25
CA SER A 131 22.62 -3.97 -17.04
C SER A 131 21.86 -2.84 -16.34
N GLU A 132 21.27 -1.92 -17.09
CA GLU A 132 20.47 -0.80 -16.56
C GLU A 132 19.11 -1.20 -15.96
N ARG A 133 18.68 -2.44 -16.20
CA ARG A 133 17.46 -3.03 -15.65
C ARG A 133 17.74 -4.06 -14.54
N GLN A 134 19.01 -4.35 -14.25
CA GLN A 134 19.36 -5.29 -13.19
C GLN A 134 18.91 -4.73 -11.83
N PRO A 135 18.29 -5.55 -10.97
CA PRO A 135 17.94 -5.12 -9.62
C PRO A 135 19.19 -4.67 -8.86
N PRO A 136 19.22 -3.45 -8.31
CA PRO A 136 20.43 -2.90 -7.73
C PRO A 136 20.69 -3.40 -6.30
N SER A 137 21.92 -3.79 -6.02
CA SER A 137 22.46 -3.78 -4.66
C SER A 137 22.93 -2.36 -4.30
N ARG A 138 23.22 -2.10 -3.02
CA ARG A 138 23.81 -0.84 -2.58
C ARG A 138 24.75 -1.04 -1.40
N ILE A 139 25.96 -0.50 -1.50
CA ILE A 139 26.98 -0.58 -0.44
C ILE A 139 26.42 -0.02 0.88
N GLY A 140 26.55 -0.81 1.94
CA GLY A 140 26.07 -0.48 3.28
C GLY A 140 24.56 -0.62 3.47
N PHE A 141 23.82 -1.11 2.47
CA PHE A 141 22.40 -1.43 2.60
C PHE A 141 22.25 -2.96 2.57
N PRO A 142 21.73 -3.58 3.64
CA PRO A 142 21.43 -5.01 3.65
C PRO A 142 20.47 -5.40 2.51
N ALA A 143 20.61 -6.62 2.01
CA ALA A 143 19.67 -7.18 1.03
C ALA A 143 18.30 -7.41 1.68
N THR A 144 17.23 -7.11 0.93
CA THR A 144 15.85 -7.16 1.43
C THR A 144 14.91 -7.94 0.51
N HIS A 145 15.39 -8.42 -0.64
CA HIS A 145 14.57 -9.11 -1.63
C HIS A 145 13.82 -10.31 -1.07
N ASP A 146 14.50 -11.21 -0.35
CA ASP A 146 13.86 -12.41 0.21
C ASP A 146 12.77 -12.03 1.21
N PHE A 147 13.04 -11.05 2.08
CA PHE A 147 12.07 -10.52 3.04
C PHE A 147 10.83 -9.92 2.35
N LEU A 148 11.03 -9.11 1.29
CA LEU A 148 9.91 -8.53 0.53
C LEU A 148 9.11 -9.62 -0.20
N ASN A 149 9.77 -10.64 -0.74
CA ASN A 149 9.11 -11.77 -1.38
C ASN A 149 8.28 -12.58 -0.38
N GLU A 150 8.82 -12.90 0.79
CA GLU A 150 8.09 -13.58 1.87
C GLU A 150 6.85 -12.77 2.30
N CYS A 151 7.01 -11.47 2.55
CA CYS A 151 5.89 -10.60 2.92
C CYS A 151 4.83 -10.50 1.82
N TYR A 152 5.25 -10.49 0.54
CA TYR A 152 4.31 -10.46 -0.59
C TYR A 152 3.48 -11.74 -0.67
N ILE A 153 4.11 -12.91 -0.57
CA ILE A 153 3.41 -14.20 -0.60
C ILE A 153 2.47 -14.35 0.59
N GLU A 154 2.91 -14.00 1.80
CA GLU A 154 2.05 -14.03 2.99
C GLU A 154 0.83 -13.12 2.82
N LEU A 155 1.03 -11.89 2.31
CA LEU A 155 -0.08 -10.95 2.10
C LEU A 155 -1.05 -11.43 1.01
N LEU A 156 -0.55 -12.03 -0.07
CA LEU A 156 -1.39 -12.65 -1.09
C LEU A 156 -2.28 -13.75 -0.50
N GLU A 157 -1.71 -14.65 0.31
CA GLU A 157 -2.45 -15.74 0.93
C GLU A 157 -3.50 -15.24 1.94
N GLN A 158 -3.16 -14.22 2.74
CA GLN A 158 -4.08 -13.57 3.69
C GLN A 158 -5.25 -12.88 2.97
N LEU A 159 -4.96 -12.08 1.94
CA LEU A 159 -5.98 -11.40 1.15
C LEU A 159 -6.85 -12.40 0.38
N ASN A 160 -6.26 -13.47 -0.16
CA ASN A 160 -7.00 -14.54 -0.80
C ASN A 160 -8.03 -15.15 0.15
N SER A 161 -7.60 -15.52 1.36
CA SER A 161 -8.50 -16.11 2.37
C SER A 161 -9.65 -15.18 2.74
N ILE A 162 -9.42 -13.86 2.77
CA ILE A 162 -10.47 -12.86 3.00
C ILE A 162 -11.46 -12.84 1.81
N PHE A 163 -10.95 -12.71 0.59
CA PHE A 163 -11.80 -12.57 -0.61
C PHE A 163 -12.45 -13.87 -1.10
N GLU A 164 -12.04 -15.02 -0.57
CA GLU A 164 -12.80 -16.29 -0.71
C GLU A 164 -14.16 -16.23 -0.01
N GLN A 165 -14.28 -15.42 1.04
CA GLN A 165 -15.45 -15.41 1.93
C GLN A 165 -16.19 -14.07 1.93
N ARG A 166 -15.56 -13.00 1.43
CA ARG A 166 -16.04 -11.63 1.55
C ARG A 166 -15.82 -10.85 0.26
N ALA A 167 -16.70 -9.89 0.01
CA ALA A 167 -16.55 -9.00 -1.13
C ALA A 167 -15.67 -7.76 -0.82
N THR A 168 -15.47 -7.46 0.47
CA THR A 168 -14.81 -6.25 0.99
C THR A 168 -14.09 -6.56 2.31
N LEU A 169 -13.09 -5.74 2.65
CA LEU A 169 -12.19 -5.93 3.78
C LEU A 169 -12.86 -5.66 5.14
N ILE A 170 -13.40 -4.46 5.35
CA ILE A 170 -13.80 -3.99 6.69
C ILE A 170 -15.30 -4.11 6.89
N SER A 171 -16.07 -3.42 6.06
CA SER A 171 -17.53 -3.32 6.16
C SER A 171 -18.20 -4.04 4.98
N PRO A 172 -19.51 -4.31 4.99
CA PRO A 172 -20.22 -4.82 3.81
C PRO A 172 -20.13 -3.90 2.58
N ASP A 173 -19.84 -2.62 2.79
CA ASP A 173 -19.63 -1.63 1.74
C ASP A 173 -18.15 -1.46 1.39
N PHE A 174 -17.89 -1.05 0.14
CA PHE A 174 -16.55 -0.72 -0.35
C PHE A 174 -16.01 0.53 0.36
N THR A 175 -14.80 0.43 0.91
CA THR A 175 -14.15 1.49 1.69
C THR A 175 -12.82 1.92 1.06
N LEU A 176 -12.19 2.95 1.64
CA LEU A 176 -10.85 3.39 1.25
C LEU A 176 -9.84 2.24 1.38
N ALA A 177 -9.94 1.40 2.41
CA ALA A 177 -9.05 0.25 2.58
C ALA A 177 -9.11 -0.72 1.38
N ASP A 178 -10.31 -0.95 0.84
CA ASP A 178 -10.48 -1.76 -0.37
C ASP A 178 -9.85 -1.07 -1.59
N ALA A 179 -10.07 0.24 -1.73
CA ALA A 179 -9.49 1.04 -2.80
C ALA A 179 -7.96 1.01 -2.79
N SER A 180 -7.33 1.09 -1.62
CA SER A 180 -5.87 1.13 -1.48
C SER A 180 -5.24 -0.22 -1.76
N ILE A 181 -5.83 -1.32 -1.27
CA ILE A 181 -5.39 -2.68 -1.64
C ILE A 181 -5.55 -2.92 -3.14
N TYR A 182 -6.68 -2.51 -3.74
CA TYR A 182 -6.87 -2.59 -5.18
C TYR A 182 -5.81 -1.77 -5.92
N GLY A 183 -5.59 -0.51 -5.54
CA GLY A 183 -4.65 0.40 -6.19
C GLY A 183 -3.22 -0.15 -6.24
N GLN A 184 -2.77 -0.76 -5.14
CA GLN A 184 -1.44 -1.36 -5.06
C GLN A 184 -1.33 -2.66 -5.89
N PHE A 185 -2.26 -3.62 -5.73
CA PHE A 185 -2.13 -4.94 -6.37
C PHE A 185 -2.55 -4.95 -7.85
N ALA A 186 -3.52 -4.13 -8.26
CA ALA A 186 -3.95 -4.04 -9.66
C ALA A 186 -2.78 -3.68 -10.59
N MET A 187 -1.80 -2.94 -10.05
CA MET A 187 -0.55 -2.62 -10.70
C MET A 187 0.17 -3.88 -11.25
N ASN A 188 0.27 -4.94 -10.45
CA ASN A 188 0.99 -6.16 -10.83
C ASN A 188 0.23 -7.04 -11.84
N LEU A 189 -1.07 -6.79 -12.09
CA LEU A 189 -1.82 -7.54 -13.11
C LEU A 189 -1.33 -7.28 -14.54
N ALA A 190 -0.65 -6.17 -14.77
CA ALA A 190 -0.11 -5.84 -16.08
C ALA A 190 1.27 -6.46 -16.35
N ASP A 191 1.90 -7.06 -15.34
CA ASP A 191 3.22 -7.70 -15.44
C ASP A 191 3.01 -9.23 -15.44
N PRO A 192 3.30 -9.97 -16.54
CA PRO A 192 2.87 -11.36 -16.67
C PRO A 192 3.37 -12.30 -15.56
N SER A 193 4.64 -12.18 -15.15
CA SER A 193 5.21 -12.97 -14.06
C SER A 193 4.54 -12.67 -12.72
N ALA A 194 4.37 -11.40 -12.34
CA ALA A 194 3.67 -11.05 -11.09
C ALA A 194 2.21 -11.49 -11.11
N ARG A 195 1.50 -11.29 -12.23
CA ARG A 195 0.14 -11.80 -12.41
C ARG A 195 0.07 -13.32 -12.25
N SER A 196 1.03 -14.06 -12.80
CA SER A 196 1.09 -15.52 -12.64
C SER A 196 1.25 -15.92 -11.17
N ILE A 197 2.07 -15.20 -10.39
CA ILE A 197 2.22 -15.44 -8.94
C ILE A 197 0.89 -15.23 -8.23
N ILE A 198 0.20 -14.10 -8.49
CA ILE A 198 -1.13 -13.82 -7.93
C ILE A 198 -2.12 -14.92 -8.31
N GLN A 199 -2.16 -15.32 -9.59
CA GLN A 199 -3.05 -16.37 -10.07
C GLN A 199 -2.84 -17.72 -9.36
N THR A 200 -1.59 -18.09 -9.10
CA THR A 200 -1.26 -19.36 -8.44
C THR A 200 -1.52 -19.32 -6.94
N ARG A 201 -1.19 -18.21 -6.27
CA ARG A 201 -1.21 -18.11 -4.81
C ARG A 201 -2.51 -17.55 -4.25
N ALA A 202 -3.19 -16.71 -5.02
CA ALA A 202 -4.32 -15.92 -4.56
C ALA A 202 -5.42 -15.77 -5.63
N PRO A 203 -6.03 -16.89 -6.10
CA PRO A 203 -7.02 -16.87 -7.17
C PRO A 203 -8.29 -16.06 -6.84
N ALA A 204 -8.75 -16.04 -5.58
CA ALA A 204 -9.91 -15.25 -5.17
C ALA A 204 -9.58 -13.74 -5.18
N LEU A 205 -8.38 -13.37 -4.72
CA LEU A 205 -7.89 -11.99 -4.85
C LEU A 205 -7.78 -11.59 -6.32
N LEU A 206 -7.25 -12.45 -7.20
CA LEU A 206 -7.19 -12.17 -8.63
C LEU A 206 -8.59 -11.88 -9.20
N ALA A 207 -9.56 -12.74 -8.89
CA ALA A 207 -10.94 -12.56 -9.35
C ALA A 207 -11.53 -11.23 -8.85
N TRP A 208 -11.30 -10.88 -7.59
CA TRP A 208 -11.72 -9.61 -7.00
C TRP A 208 -11.08 -8.40 -7.70
N LEU A 209 -9.75 -8.42 -7.93
CA LEU A 209 -9.04 -7.36 -8.65
C LEU A 209 -9.59 -7.19 -10.08
N GLU A 210 -9.89 -8.28 -10.78
CA GLU A 210 -10.43 -8.24 -12.14
C GLU A 210 -11.89 -7.79 -12.23
N GLN A 211 -12.69 -8.05 -11.20
CA GLN A 211 -14.04 -7.51 -11.10
C GLN A 211 -14.00 -5.98 -10.96
N LEU A 212 -13.20 -5.48 -10.02
CA LEU A 212 -13.01 -4.04 -9.80
C LEU A 212 -12.41 -3.33 -11.02
N ASN A 213 -11.45 -3.96 -11.71
CA ASN A 213 -10.89 -3.42 -12.96
C ASN A 213 -11.91 -3.34 -14.10
N ARG A 214 -13.01 -4.10 -14.02
CA ARG A 214 -14.17 -4.00 -14.93
C ARG A 214 -15.29 -3.12 -14.39
N HIS A 215 -15.00 -2.31 -13.37
CA HIS A 215 -15.95 -1.44 -12.67
C HIS A 215 -17.12 -2.17 -12.00
N HIS A 216 -16.96 -3.45 -11.68
CA HIS A 216 -17.93 -4.20 -10.88
C HIS A 216 -17.54 -4.10 -9.41
N PHE A 217 -18.16 -3.14 -8.72
CA PHE A 217 -17.96 -2.93 -7.29
C PHE A 217 -18.94 -3.78 -6.48
N PRO A 218 -18.51 -4.35 -5.34
CA PRO A 218 -19.41 -4.97 -4.38
C PRO A 218 -20.50 -3.98 -3.95
N ASN A 219 -21.77 -4.35 -4.11
CA ASN A 219 -22.89 -3.61 -3.54
C ASN A 219 -23.40 -4.38 -2.31
N ALA A 220 -23.69 -3.67 -1.21
CA ALA A 220 -24.36 -4.27 -0.05
C ALA A 220 -25.72 -4.94 -0.40
N THR A 221 -26.34 -4.55 -1.53
CA THR A 221 -27.59 -5.11 -2.02
C THR A 221 -27.45 -6.36 -2.90
N SER A 222 -26.27 -6.64 -3.48
CA SER A 222 -26.08 -7.81 -4.35
C SER A 222 -25.89 -9.13 -3.60
N MET A 223 -25.78 -9.12 -2.26
CA MET A 223 -25.65 -10.35 -1.46
C MET A 223 -26.98 -10.83 -0.86
N ARG A 224 -28.14 -10.36 -1.34
CA ARG A 224 -29.44 -10.68 -0.72
C ARG A 224 -30.56 -11.23 -1.61
N SER A 225 -30.37 -11.48 -2.91
CA SER A 225 -31.52 -11.84 -3.76
C SER A 225 -31.60 -13.28 -4.26
N ASP A 226 -30.51 -14.05 -4.35
CA ASP A 226 -30.56 -15.23 -5.25
C ASP A 226 -30.52 -16.61 -4.56
N ASP A 227 -30.19 -16.74 -3.26
CA ASP A 227 -29.99 -18.07 -2.63
C ASP A 227 -30.69 -18.32 -1.28
N VAL A 228 -31.77 -17.61 -0.94
CA VAL A 228 -32.56 -17.97 0.26
C VAL A 228 -34.05 -18.09 -0.05
N LYS A 229 -34.41 -19.14 -0.78
CA LYS A 229 -35.74 -19.77 -0.62
C LYS A 229 -35.62 -20.88 0.41
N GLY A 230 -36.01 -20.55 1.64
CA GLY A 230 -36.30 -21.53 2.68
C GLY A 230 -35.13 -21.83 3.61
N SER A 231 -35.12 -21.18 4.77
CA SER A 231 -35.00 -21.85 6.08
C SER A 231 -34.81 -20.80 7.15
N ASP A 232 -35.44 -21.04 8.30
CA ASP A 232 -35.22 -20.33 9.53
C ASP A 232 -33.73 -20.39 9.92
N ALA A 233 -32.97 -19.37 9.56
CA ALA A 233 -31.59 -19.22 9.98
C ALA A 233 -31.43 -17.86 10.65
N LYS A 234 -31.49 -17.88 11.99
CA LYS A 234 -30.71 -16.97 12.83
C LYS A 234 -29.23 -17.17 12.48
N SER A 235 -28.76 -16.59 11.37
CA SER A 235 -27.33 -16.49 11.09
C SER A 235 -26.78 -15.36 11.96
N SER A 236 -26.44 -15.72 13.19
CA SER A 236 -25.71 -14.90 14.14
C SER A 236 -24.24 -14.76 13.70
N HIS A 237 -23.99 -14.12 12.56
CA HIS A 237 -22.71 -13.44 12.35
C HIS A 237 -22.96 -11.98 12.71
N PRO A 238 -22.38 -11.46 13.80
CA PRO A 238 -22.50 -10.05 14.12
C PRO A 238 -21.98 -9.28 12.90
N GLN A 239 -22.79 -8.38 12.36
CA GLN A 239 -22.45 -7.55 11.21
C GLN A 239 -21.19 -6.67 11.44
N ASN A 240 -20.63 -6.72 12.66
CA ASN A 240 -19.45 -6.01 13.13
C ASN A 240 -18.26 -6.93 13.50
N ASP A 241 -18.34 -8.26 13.37
CA ASP A 241 -17.18 -9.11 13.65
C ASP A 241 -16.14 -8.99 12.53
N MET A 242 -14.95 -8.49 12.88
CA MET A 242 -13.80 -8.31 11.99
C MET A 242 -12.68 -9.32 12.25
N SER A 243 -13.00 -10.49 12.84
CA SER A 243 -12.02 -11.52 13.18
C SER A 243 -11.24 -12.06 11.97
N HIS A 244 -11.79 -11.99 10.76
CA HIS A 244 -11.10 -12.35 9.51
C HIS A 244 -9.90 -11.42 9.22
N LEU A 245 -9.86 -10.21 9.78
CA LEU A 245 -8.73 -9.29 9.62
C LEU A 245 -7.56 -9.62 10.53
N LYS A 246 -7.70 -10.50 11.53
CA LYS A 246 -6.64 -10.78 12.52
C LYS A 246 -5.28 -11.14 11.87
N PRO A 247 -5.20 -12.03 10.87
CA PRO A 247 -3.93 -12.33 10.21
C PRO A 247 -3.31 -11.09 9.55
N LEU A 248 -4.12 -10.33 8.81
CA LEU A 248 -3.68 -9.10 8.15
C LEU A 248 -3.20 -8.06 9.17
N LEU A 249 -3.97 -7.80 10.23
CA LEU A 249 -3.61 -6.84 11.28
C LEU A 249 -2.34 -7.24 12.02
N LYS A 250 -2.12 -8.55 12.23
CA LYS A 250 -0.85 -9.06 12.75
C LYS A 250 0.31 -8.72 11.81
N THR A 251 0.17 -8.97 10.51
CA THR A 251 1.17 -8.59 9.51
C THR A 251 1.47 -7.09 9.54
N ILE A 252 0.44 -6.24 9.56
CA ILE A 252 0.58 -4.77 9.64
C ILE A 252 1.38 -4.37 10.88
N CYS A 253 1.06 -4.94 12.04
CA CYS A 253 1.72 -4.63 13.31
C CYS A 253 3.16 -5.15 13.40
N GLU A 254 3.50 -6.20 12.64
CA GLU A 254 4.85 -6.78 12.62
C GLU A 254 5.76 -6.19 11.54
N THR A 255 5.19 -5.46 10.58
CA THR A 255 5.92 -4.91 9.42
C THR A 255 5.89 -3.39 9.37
N TYR A 256 4.75 -2.82 9.02
CA TYR A 256 4.55 -1.38 8.84
C TYR A 256 4.72 -0.59 10.14
N VAL A 257 4.06 -1.01 11.22
CA VAL A 257 4.14 -0.29 12.51
C VAL A 257 5.58 -0.12 13.01
N PRO A 258 6.42 -1.18 13.13
CA PRO A 258 7.80 -1.01 13.57
C PRO A 258 8.65 -0.23 12.57
N LEU A 259 8.37 -0.31 11.26
CA LEU A 259 9.04 0.51 10.25
C LEU A 259 8.75 2.00 10.46
N MET A 260 7.49 2.37 10.70
CA MET A 260 7.09 3.75 10.95
C MET A 260 7.70 4.31 12.23
N HIS A 261 7.73 3.50 13.30
CA HIS A 261 8.41 3.87 14.55
C HIS A 261 9.88 4.22 14.34
N GLN A 262 10.62 3.34 13.67
CA GLN A 262 12.05 3.54 13.43
C GLN A 262 12.33 4.76 12.55
N ASN A 263 11.49 5.00 11.52
CA ASN A 263 11.58 6.19 10.69
C ASN A 263 11.27 7.48 11.48
N PHE A 264 10.25 7.45 12.35
CA PHE A 264 9.89 8.56 13.23
C PHE A 264 11.02 8.90 14.21
N GLN A 265 11.57 7.90 14.89
CA GLN A 265 12.71 8.07 15.81
C GLN A 265 13.93 8.67 15.09
N ALA A 266 14.27 8.13 13.93
CA ALA A 266 15.39 8.64 13.12
C ALA A 266 15.14 10.09 12.69
N TRP A 267 13.92 10.42 12.27
CA TRP A 267 13.53 11.80 11.96
C TRP A 267 13.70 12.73 13.15
N GLU A 268 13.22 12.35 14.33
CA GLU A 268 13.37 13.16 15.54
C GLU A 268 14.84 13.40 15.88
N GLN A 269 15.67 12.36 15.79
CA GLN A 269 17.11 12.45 16.06
C GLN A 269 17.80 13.40 15.07
N TYR A 270 17.59 13.22 13.77
CA TYR A 270 18.19 14.06 12.75
C TYR A 270 17.72 15.52 12.84
N ARG A 271 16.42 15.73 13.13
CA ARG A 271 15.88 17.08 13.34
C ARG A 271 16.52 17.76 14.56
N LYS A 272 16.73 17.05 15.67
CA LYS A 272 17.44 17.57 16.86
C LYS A 272 18.89 17.95 16.56
N GLN A 273 19.51 17.31 15.57
CA GLN A 273 20.87 17.61 15.10
C GLN A 273 20.93 18.75 14.07
N GLY A 274 19.79 19.34 13.69
CA GLY A 274 19.72 20.41 12.70
C GLY A 274 19.72 19.95 11.24
N GLU A 275 19.51 18.66 10.96
CA GLU A 275 19.33 18.18 9.59
C GLU A 275 18.04 18.76 8.98
N THR A 276 18.11 19.15 7.72
CA THR A 276 17.02 19.78 6.96
C THR A 276 16.75 19.09 5.63
N THR A 277 17.62 18.17 5.22
CA THR A 277 17.52 17.41 3.99
C THR A 277 17.07 15.98 4.30
N PHE A 278 15.92 15.58 3.75
CA PHE A 278 15.30 14.26 3.92
C PHE A 278 14.85 13.69 2.57
N ASN A 279 14.15 12.53 2.59
CA ASN A 279 13.52 11.90 1.41
C ASN A 279 14.54 11.55 0.30
N GLU A 280 14.10 11.51 -0.97
CA GLU A 280 14.95 11.16 -2.11
C GLU A 280 16.19 12.06 -2.22
N LYS A 281 16.09 13.35 -1.86
CA LYS A 281 17.23 14.28 -1.90
C LYS A 281 18.34 13.86 -0.93
N ALA A 282 17.99 13.46 0.29
CA ALA A 282 18.97 12.97 1.28
C ALA A 282 19.53 11.60 0.90
N PHE A 283 18.68 10.74 0.35
CA PHE A 283 19.04 9.40 -0.08
C PHE A 283 20.19 9.39 -1.09
N TRP A 284 20.13 10.27 -2.09
CA TRP A 284 21.18 10.39 -3.10
C TRP A 284 22.47 11.03 -2.57
N LYS A 285 22.39 11.74 -1.45
CA LYS A 285 23.54 12.34 -0.76
C LYS A 285 24.13 11.46 0.35
N ASN A 286 23.55 10.28 0.60
CA ASN A 286 23.87 9.46 1.78
C ASN A 286 23.71 10.22 3.11
N GLN A 287 22.70 11.09 3.18
CA GLN A 287 22.36 11.86 4.38
C GLN A 287 21.07 11.32 5.01
N ALA A 288 20.86 11.61 6.29
CA ALA A 288 19.68 11.19 7.05
C ALA A 288 19.37 9.69 6.92
N LEU A 289 20.42 8.84 6.87
CA LEU A 289 20.27 7.39 6.79
C LEU A 289 20.15 6.79 8.19
N PHE A 290 19.34 5.76 8.35
CA PHE A 290 19.22 5.03 9.60
C PHE A 290 19.17 3.53 9.35
N ASP A 291 19.66 2.79 10.33
CA ASP A 291 19.61 1.33 10.36
C ASP A 291 18.43 0.89 11.21
N GLY A 292 17.80 -0.20 10.79
CA GLY A 292 16.66 -0.75 11.48
C GLY A 292 16.54 -2.26 11.31
N ALA A 293 15.51 -2.82 11.95
CA ALA A 293 15.11 -4.20 11.74
C ALA A 293 13.57 -4.34 11.75
N VAL A 294 13.05 -5.18 10.86
CA VAL A 294 11.64 -5.59 10.81
C VAL A 294 11.61 -7.11 10.75
N ARG A 295 10.84 -7.76 11.64
CA ARG A 295 10.81 -9.23 11.78
C ARG A 295 12.21 -9.88 11.86
N GLY A 296 13.16 -9.19 12.49
CA GLY A 296 14.56 -9.64 12.61
C GLY A 296 15.44 -9.40 11.38
N VAL A 297 14.86 -9.00 10.24
CA VAL A 297 15.61 -8.65 9.02
C VAL A 297 16.12 -7.22 9.14
N LYS A 298 17.45 -7.07 9.05
CA LYS A 298 18.11 -5.76 9.07
C LYS A 298 17.87 -5.02 7.76
N TYR A 299 17.73 -3.71 7.84
CA TYR A 299 17.67 -2.83 6.68
C TYR A 299 18.38 -1.51 6.96
N ARG A 300 18.66 -0.77 5.89
CA ARG A 300 19.06 0.64 5.94
C ARG A 300 18.12 1.44 5.06
N ALA A 301 17.65 2.57 5.55
CA ALA A 301 16.76 3.47 4.82
C ALA A 301 17.20 4.93 5.02
N VAL A 302 16.63 5.81 4.21
CA VAL A 302 16.65 7.25 4.45
C VAL A 302 15.41 7.64 5.23
N VAL A 303 15.52 8.65 6.09
CA VAL A 303 14.36 9.26 6.73
C VAL A 303 13.40 9.81 5.68
N LYS A 304 12.15 9.37 5.74
CA LYS A 304 11.06 9.81 4.87
C LYS A 304 10.04 10.63 5.64
N THR A 305 10.03 11.94 5.43
CA THR A 305 9.20 12.88 6.20
C THR A 305 7.72 12.81 5.85
N PHE A 306 7.35 12.35 4.66
CA PHE A 306 5.94 12.13 4.32
C PHE A 306 5.34 10.99 5.15
N GLN A 307 6.07 9.88 5.32
CA GLN A 307 5.69 8.77 6.20
C GLN A 307 5.59 9.22 7.66
N VAL A 308 6.48 10.11 8.10
CA VAL A 308 6.40 10.70 9.45
C VAL A 308 5.10 11.47 9.63
N LYS A 309 4.70 12.29 8.65
CA LYS A 309 3.46 13.07 8.72
C LYS A 309 2.25 12.15 8.81
N SER A 310 2.16 11.13 7.96
CA SER A 310 1.02 10.22 7.95
C SER A 310 0.97 9.35 9.22
N TRP A 311 2.13 8.89 9.70
CA TRP A 311 2.25 8.19 10.98
C TRP A 311 1.73 9.02 12.16
N ILE A 312 2.10 10.31 12.26
CA ILE A 312 1.62 11.22 13.31
C ILE A 312 0.09 11.36 13.24
N VAL A 313 -0.49 11.47 12.05
CA VAL A 313 -1.95 11.56 11.86
C VAL A 313 -2.64 10.29 12.34
N LEU A 314 -2.15 9.12 11.91
CA LEU A 314 -2.71 7.83 12.32
C LEU A 314 -2.62 7.63 13.85
N ARG A 315 -1.54 8.08 14.47
CA ARG A 315 -1.35 8.07 15.93
C ARG A 315 -2.34 9.00 16.64
N SER A 316 -2.52 10.21 16.15
CA SER A 316 -3.52 11.13 16.69
C SER A 316 -4.95 10.56 16.59
N GLN A 317 -5.27 9.87 15.49
CA GLN A 317 -6.55 9.16 15.35
C GLN A 317 -6.70 8.08 16.43
N TRP A 318 -5.69 7.21 16.62
CA TRP A 318 -5.70 6.21 17.69
C TRP A 318 -5.91 6.85 19.07
N GLU A 319 -5.18 7.91 19.39
CA GLU A 319 -5.27 8.61 20.67
C GLU A 319 -6.67 9.16 20.93
N SER A 320 -7.32 9.71 19.89
CA SER A 320 -8.67 10.26 19.94
C SER A 320 -9.79 9.23 20.15
N LEU A 321 -9.52 7.94 19.94
CA LEU A 321 -10.51 6.88 20.14
C LEU A 321 -10.92 6.75 21.61
N SER A 322 -12.22 6.51 21.82
CA SER A 322 -12.77 6.19 23.14
C SER A 322 -12.17 4.89 23.69
N ASN A 323 -12.17 4.73 25.02
CA ASN A 323 -11.70 3.48 25.66
C ASN A 323 -12.50 2.25 25.17
N SER A 324 -13.79 2.41 24.88
CA SER A 324 -14.61 1.35 24.30
C SER A 324 -14.10 0.93 22.92
N ALA A 325 -13.84 1.88 22.02
CA ALA A 325 -13.33 1.60 20.68
C ALA A 325 -11.93 0.97 20.72
N LYS A 326 -11.04 1.47 21.60
CA LYS A 326 -9.72 0.87 21.83
C LYS A 326 -9.82 -0.57 22.33
N ASN A 327 -10.74 -0.86 23.26
CA ASN A 327 -10.95 -2.21 23.77
C ASN A 327 -11.51 -3.15 22.69
N GLU A 328 -12.38 -2.66 21.82
CA GLU A 328 -12.86 -3.43 20.67
C GLU A 328 -11.74 -3.74 19.68
N LEU A 329 -10.92 -2.75 19.30
CA LEU A 329 -9.76 -2.95 18.43
C LEU A 329 -8.77 -3.97 18.98
N LYS A 330 -8.55 -3.98 20.30
CA LYS A 330 -7.68 -4.96 20.98
C LYS A 330 -8.15 -6.41 20.83
N ASN A 331 -9.42 -6.66 20.48
CA ASN A 331 -9.90 -8.01 20.19
C ASN A 331 -9.38 -8.55 18.85
N TYR A 332 -8.94 -7.65 17.95
CA TYR A 332 -8.48 -7.96 16.60
C TYR A 332 -6.96 -7.75 16.42
N LEU A 333 -6.36 -6.87 17.23
CA LEU A 333 -4.94 -6.56 17.20
C LEU A 333 -4.10 -7.56 18.02
N PRO A 334 -2.84 -7.80 17.66
CA PRO A 334 -1.92 -8.57 18.51
C PRO A 334 -1.62 -7.82 19.82
N VAL A 335 -1.23 -8.56 20.86
CA VAL A 335 -0.94 -7.99 22.21
C VAL A 335 0.09 -6.84 22.16
N ASN A 336 1.11 -6.97 21.32
CA ASN A 336 2.17 -5.98 21.15
C ASN A 336 2.02 -5.22 19.82
N HIS A 337 0.82 -4.71 19.53
CA HIS A 337 0.50 -4.04 18.27
C HIS A 337 1.28 -2.75 18.00
N GLY A 338 1.83 -2.09 19.03
CA GLY A 338 2.71 -0.92 18.88
C GLY A 338 2.02 0.38 18.48
N LEU A 339 0.71 0.39 18.29
CA LEU A 339 -0.07 1.61 17.96
C LEU A 339 -0.27 2.55 19.17
N ASP A 340 0.03 2.10 20.38
CA ASP A 340 -0.22 2.81 21.64
C ASP A 340 1.05 3.28 22.38
N ARG A 341 2.23 3.10 21.79
CA ARG A 341 3.53 3.45 22.40
C ARG A 341 4.41 4.18 21.42
N ASP A 342 5.19 5.13 21.91
CA ASP A 342 6.34 5.67 21.18
C ASP A 342 7.55 4.95 21.77
N TYR A 343 8.25 4.16 20.96
CA TYR A 343 9.50 3.57 21.42
C TYR A 343 10.63 4.58 21.35
#